data_AF-A0A952DRY8-F1
#
_entry.id   AF-A0A952DRY8-F1
#
_cell.length_a   1.000
_cell.length_b   1.000
_cell.length_c   1.000
_cell.angle_alpha   90.00
_cell.angle_beta   90.00
_cell.angle_gamma   90.00
#
_symmetry.space_group_name_H-M   'P 1'
#
loop_
_entity.id
_entity.type
_entity.pdbx_description
1 polymer ?
#
loop_
_entity_poly.entity_id
_entity_poly.type
_entity_poly.pdbx_seq_one_letter_code
_entity_poly.pdbx_strand_id
1 'polypeptide(L)'
;MTTRNELTRRTVLAGGLAAGITPLFARSAAASVEDYCKVSLTPIKTRPERAVSLRRVSEALAAGKPARFEGLTRLDGYVVDDENKDIVLFGISESGQPELQPADFIVALRSAYVRGEVYRKSAAISIDSEPGYYRRVDGLKITNPADRRRYQELCALADLRKVRVDGMPRHCRVAKILLDADIKMKQVAQGRAKLPIRSPFLGDFDSEIKDWRAEIAAGRDPSAISGAITRYWFTPGRFGYGAPADNPNIVRFTHAQVTLRTEEEADTDSGRKSTGKINSYARAFTCAWTERMEEVYRSEPLWQEMRNMYRHFAMARIMRDLDAIEAAGFDAAFLLDGYEIPRVPVPDTTAGGSRVETATRRDGRMTYTYARSTCGGVDVGFNKPLEKRPDTDGDIYLAGRNVLGSRPAPVALAWAITPGALKDIGKPSTPVSRPPAAPPGEPDRSRSLEDMFKKPAPGAAPGPAPSPSAPADKPRSLQELFKT
;
A
#
# COMPACT_ATOMS: atom_id res chain seq x y z
N MET A 1 -61.20 -6.24 -4.53
CA MET A 1 -61.67 -6.58 -3.17
C MET A 1 -61.14 -7.96 -2.80
N THR A 2 -60.04 -8.00 -2.05
CA THR A 2 -59.67 -9.11 -1.13
C THR A 2 -58.46 -8.63 -0.33
N THR A 3 -58.77 -8.08 0.85
CA THR A 3 -57.86 -7.71 1.92
C THR A 3 -57.55 -8.91 2.81
N ARG A 4 -56.30 -9.02 3.29
CA ARG A 4 -55.91 -9.50 4.64
C ARG A 4 -54.38 -9.45 4.76
N ASN A 5 -53.83 -8.50 5.50
CA ASN A 5 -53.62 -8.47 6.96
C ASN A 5 -52.24 -9.03 7.34
N GLU A 6 -51.39 -8.10 7.74
CA GLU A 6 -50.22 -8.31 8.61
C GLU A 6 -50.64 -8.88 9.97
N LEU A 7 -49.76 -9.66 10.61
CA LEU A 7 -49.40 -9.45 12.02
C LEU A 7 -48.19 -10.29 12.43
N THR A 8 -47.24 -9.59 13.02
CA THR A 8 -46.08 -10.03 13.79
C THR A 8 -46.49 -10.68 15.12
N ARG A 9 -45.66 -11.60 15.67
CA ARG A 9 -45.11 -11.48 17.03
C ARG A 9 -44.17 -12.63 17.43
N ARG A 10 -43.36 -12.25 18.41
CA ARG A 10 -42.16 -12.83 19.01
C ARG A 10 -42.52 -13.66 20.27
N THR A 11 -41.73 -14.70 20.54
CA THR A 11 -41.35 -15.30 21.86
C THR A 11 -42.40 -16.11 22.67
N VAL A 12 -42.04 -17.33 23.12
CA VAL A 12 -41.66 -17.76 24.50
C VAL A 12 -41.69 -19.31 24.61
N LEU A 13 -40.85 -19.85 25.52
CA LEU A 13 -40.65 -21.24 26.04
C LEU A 13 -39.46 -21.97 25.42
N ALA A 14 -38.28 -22.09 26.02
CA ALA A 14 -37.82 -22.33 27.41
C ALA A 14 -38.20 -23.72 27.97
N GLY A 15 -37.17 -24.57 28.16
CA GLY A 15 -37.15 -25.65 29.16
C GLY A 15 -36.67 -27.01 28.64
N GLY A 16 -35.49 -27.46 29.09
CA GLY A 16 -35.10 -28.88 29.04
C GLY A 16 -33.60 -29.17 28.95
N LEU A 17 -32.97 -29.36 30.10
CA LEU A 17 -31.54 -29.62 30.34
C LEU A 17 -31.04 -31.00 29.87
N ALA A 18 -29.74 -31.05 29.51
CA ALA A 18 -28.70 -31.90 30.09
C ALA A 18 -27.84 -32.69 29.08
N ALA A 19 -26.52 -32.52 29.24
CA ALA A 19 -25.43 -33.50 29.08
C ALA A 19 -24.24 -32.84 28.36
N GLY A 20 -23.16 -32.68 29.13
CA GLY A 20 -21.98 -31.93 28.77
C GLY A 20 -21.17 -32.55 27.66
N ILE A 21 -20.74 -31.70 26.74
CA ILE A 21 -19.43 -31.77 26.09
C ILE A 21 -18.98 -30.32 26.03
N THR A 22 -18.07 -29.93 26.92
CA THR A 22 -17.30 -28.69 26.76
C THR A 22 -16.56 -28.79 25.42
N PRO A 23 -16.85 -27.97 24.41
CA PRO A 23 -15.91 -27.85 23.32
C PRO A 23 -14.73 -27.12 23.94
N LEU A 24 -13.62 -27.86 24.11
CA LEU A 24 -12.30 -27.27 24.21
C LEU A 24 -12.24 -26.19 23.15
N PHE A 25 -12.23 -24.93 23.61
CA PHE A 25 -11.81 -23.81 22.82
C PHE A 25 -10.38 -24.14 22.37
N ALA A 26 -10.26 -24.82 21.24
CA ALA A 26 -9.11 -24.66 20.39
C ALA A 26 -9.15 -23.18 20.05
N ARG A 27 -8.43 -22.39 20.86
CA ARG A 27 -7.75 -21.19 20.40
C ARG A 27 -7.04 -21.62 19.14
N SER A 28 -7.73 -21.51 18.00
CA SER A 28 -7.05 -21.25 16.76
C SER A 28 -6.26 -20.00 17.08
N ALA A 29 -4.96 -20.15 17.25
CA ALA A 29 -4.04 -19.07 17.02
C ALA A 29 -4.35 -18.62 15.59
N ALA A 30 -5.29 -17.68 15.47
CA ALA A 30 -5.24 -16.68 14.44
C ALA A 30 -3.94 -15.95 14.75
N ALA A 31 -2.84 -16.54 14.27
CA ALA A 31 -1.69 -15.77 13.91
C ALA A 31 -2.27 -14.69 13.00
N SER A 32 -2.35 -13.47 13.56
CA SER A 32 -2.44 -12.26 12.79
C SER A 32 -1.53 -12.43 11.58
N VAL A 33 -2.04 -12.04 10.42
CA VAL A 33 -1.31 -11.96 9.15
C VAL A 33 -0.27 -10.83 9.27
N GLU A 34 0.56 -10.88 10.30
CA GLU A 34 1.64 -9.97 10.61
C GLU A 34 2.83 -10.33 9.72
N ASP A 35 3.06 -9.45 8.74
CA ASP A 35 4.33 -9.17 8.07
C ASP A 35 5.12 -10.40 7.59
N TYR A 36 4.68 -11.01 6.48
CA TYR A 36 5.48 -11.99 5.74
C TYR A 36 6.81 -11.42 5.21
N CYS A 37 6.89 -10.10 5.05
CA CYS A 37 8.11 -9.36 4.76
C CYS A 37 8.42 -8.48 5.97
N LYS A 38 9.64 -8.55 6.52
CA LYS A 38 10.01 -7.74 7.70
C LYS A 38 10.34 -6.32 7.25
N VAL A 39 9.31 -5.50 7.01
CA VAL A 39 9.50 -4.14 6.50
C VAL A 39 9.54 -3.15 7.65
N SER A 40 10.69 -2.50 7.84
CA SER A 40 10.79 -1.40 8.78
C SER A 40 10.09 -0.16 8.22
N LEU A 41 9.17 0.41 9.00
CA LEU A 41 8.53 1.67 8.62
C LEU A 41 9.55 2.81 8.70
N THR A 42 9.62 3.60 7.63
CA THR A 42 10.45 4.82 7.62
C THR A 42 9.68 5.94 8.30
N PRO A 43 10.13 6.43 9.47
CA PRO A 43 9.47 7.56 10.13
C PRO A 43 9.64 8.82 9.28
N ILE A 44 8.56 9.57 9.10
CA ILE A 44 8.62 10.89 8.48
C ILE A 44 9.08 11.87 9.56
N LYS A 45 10.10 12.67 9.27
CA LYS A 45 10.62 13.69 10.19
C LYS A 45 9.77 14.96 10.14
N THR A 46 9.61 15.62 11.28
CA THR A 46 8.81 16.84 11.40
C THR A 46 9.61 18.08 10.99
N ARG A 47 9.77 18.30 9.68
CA ARG A 47 10.50 19.46 9.13
C ARG A 47 9.83 19.98 7.86
N PRO A 48 8.70 20.68 7.97
CA PRO A 48 8.04 21.21 6.78
C PRO A 48 8.86 22.38 6.22
N GLU A 49 8.97 22.44 4.89
CA GLU A 49 9.77 23.42 4.13
C GLU A 49 8.90 24.28 3.19
N ARG A 50 7.74 23.76 2.80
CA ARG A 50 6.78 24.40 1.90
C ARG A 50 5.36 24.23 2.42
N ALA A 51 4.56 25.25 2.20
CA ALA A 51 3.13 25.27 2.50
C ALA A 51 2.33 25.87 1.35
N VAL A 52 1.08 25.40 1.20
CA VAL A 52 0.15 25.82 0.15
C VAL A 52 -1.26 25.97 0.75
N SER A 53 -1.91 27.09 0.47
CA SER A 53 -3.30 27.37 0.83
C SER A 53 -4.27 26.72 -0.15
N LEU A 54 -5.13 25.82 0.32
CA LEU A 54 -6.18 25.22 -0.51
C LEU A 54 -7.23 26.24 -0.93
N ARG A 55 -7.53 27.23 -0.08
CA ARG A 55 -8.43 28.33 -0.44
C ARG A 55 -7.90 29.12 -1.62
N ARG A 56 -6.63 29.54 -1.58
CA ARG A 56 -6.04 30.32 -2.68
C ARG A 56 -5.84 29.50 -3.94
N VAL A 57 -5.55 28.21 -3.82
CA VAL A 57 -5.58 27.29 -4.97
C VAL A 57 -6.97 27.23 -5.59
N SER A 58 -8.03 27.08 -4.78
CA SER A 58 -9.42 27.07 -5.24
C SER A 58 -9.79 28.37 -5.97
N GLU A 59 -9.50 29.52 -5.37
CA GLU A 59 -9.76 30.85 -5.95
C GLU A 59 -9.00 31.06 -7.27
N ALA A 60 -7.72 30.66 -7.33
CA ALA A 60 -6.92 30.78 -8.55
C ALA A 60 -7.49 29.92 -9.69
N LEU A 61 -7.82 28.65 -9.40
CA LEU A 61 -8.40 27.74 -10.39
C LEU A 61 -9.79 28.20 -10.84
N ALA A 62 -10.63 28.70 -9.93
CA ALA A 62 -11.95 29.25 -10.25
C ALA A 62 -11.86 30.49 -11.16
N ALA A 63 -10.81 31.29 -11.00
CA ALA A 63 -10.51 32.42 -11.87
C ALA A 63 -9.85 32.00 -13.21
N GLY A 64 -9.74 30.70 -13.50
CA GLY A 64 -9.08 30.18 -14.70
C GLY A 64 -7.56 30.38 -14.71
N LYS A 65 -6.95 30.71 -13.56
CA LYS A 65 -5.50 30.88 -13.44
C LYS A 65 -4.84 29.54 -13.15
N PRO A 66 -3.63 29.28 -13.67
CA PRO A 66 -2.87 28.10 -13.29
C PRO A 66 -2.54 28.18 -11.79
N ALA A 67 -2.92 27.16 -11.03
CA ALA A 67 -2.46 26.98 -9.66
C ALA A 67 -1.39 25.89 -9.62
N ARG A 68 -0.40 26.06 -8.75
CA ARG A 68 0.72 25.15 -8.54
C ARG A 68 0.94 24.99 -7.04
N PHE A 69 1.57 23.88 -6.63
CA PHE A 69 1.97 23.72 -5.23
C PHE A 69 3.36 24.31 -4.94
N GLU A 70 3.89 25.12 -5.87
CA GLU A 70 5.07 25.99 -5.77
C GLU A 70 6.25 25.36 -5.00
N GLY A 71 6.82 24.30 -5.57
CA GLY A 71 7.98 23.59 -5.06
C GLY A 71 7.68 22.52 -4.02
N LEU A 72 6.44 22.38 -3.55
CA LEU A 72 6.05 21.22 -2.74
C LEU A 72 6.07 19.96 -3.62
N THR A 73 7.01 19.05 -3.36
CA THR A 73 7.16 17.78 -4.11
C THR A 73 6.70 16.57 -3.31
N ARG A 74 6.50 16.72 -1.99
CA ARG A 74 6.03 15.68 -1.09
C ARG A 74 5.10 16.24 -0.02
N LEU A 75 3.91 15.68 0.07
CA LEU A 75 2.89 16.06 1.05
C LEU A 75 3.10 15.29 2.36
N ASP A 76 3.28 16.02 3.48
CA ASP A 76 3.50 15.42 4.80
C ASP A 76 2.36 15.70 5.79
N GLY A 77 1.57 16.77 5.62
CA GLY A 77 0.53 17.15 6.58
C GLY A 77 -0.40 18.26 6.10
N TYR A 78 -1.36 18.63 6.96
CA TYR A 78 -2.16 19.84 6.83
C TYR A 78 -2.37 20.52 8.19
N VAL A 79 -2.68 21.81 8.16
CA VAL A 79 -3.14 22.59 9.30
C VAL A 79 -4.37 23.40 8.90
N VAL A 80 -5.39 23.42 9.76
CA VAL A 80 -6.53 24.31 9.60
C VAL A 80 -6.15 25.71 10.09
N ASP A 81 -6.46 26.70 9.27
CA ASP A 81 -6.29 28.13 9.54
C ASP A 81 -7.68 28.76 9.69
N ASP A 82 -8.22 28.66 10.91
CA ASP A 82 -9.58 29.12 11.26
C ASP A 82 -9.76 30.63 11.00
N GLU A 83 -8.71 31.42 11.24
CA GLU A 83 -8.72 32.87 11.04
C GLU A 83 -8.97 33.23 9.57
N ASN A 84 -8.31 32.50 8.67
CA ASN A 84 -8.41 32.73 7.22
C ASN A 84 -9.44 31.82 6.53
N LYS A 85 -10.16 30.98 7.28
CA LYS A 85 -11.09 29.96 6.78
C LYS A 85 -10.48 29.09 5.69
N ASP A 86 -9.32 28.53 6.00
CA ASP A 86 -8.43 27.91 5.03
C ASP A 86 -7.87 26.60 5.57
N ILE A 87 -7.44 25.74 4.65
CA ILE A 87 -6.68 24.53 4.96
C ILE A 87 -5.33 24.66 4.26
N VAL A 88 -4.27 24.65 5.04
CA VAL A 88 -2.91 24.78 4.54
C VAL A 88 -2.27 23.40 4.49
N LEU A 89 -1.98 22.92 3.28
CA LEU A 89 -1.18 21.72 3.07
C LEU A 89 0.30 22.05 3.29
N PHE A 90 1.08 21.12 3.84
CA PHE A 90 2.52 21.31 4.02
C PHE A 90 3.34 20.04 3.80
N GLY A 91 4.62 20.23 3.53
CA GLY A 91 5.60 19.16 3.37
C GLY A 91 6.94 19.70 2.92
N ILE A 92 7.65 18.99 2.03
CA ILE A 92 9.04 19.32 1.70
C ILE A 92 9.29 19.50 0.18
N SER A 93 10.46 20.07 -0.14
CA SER A 93 11.00 20.19 -1.49
C SER A 93 12.16 19.19 -1.69
N GLU A 94 11.87 18.04 -2.30
CA GLU A 94 12.89 17.05 -2.66
C GLU A 94 13.52 17.41 -4.01
N SER A 95 14.85 17.61 -4.02
CA SER A 95 15.59 17.93 -5.24
C SER A 95 15.40 16.86 -6.31
N GLY A 96 15.18 17.29 -7.55
CA GLY A 96 14.99 16.42 -8.72
C GLY A 96 13.63 15.70 -8.77
N GLN A 97 12.71 15.97 -7.83
CA GLN A 97 11.38 15.38 -7.82
C GLN A 97 10.33 16.30 -8.46
N PRO A 98 9.31 15.74 -9.13
CA PRO A 98 8.25 16.55 -9.72
C PRO A 98 7.41 17.24 -8.64
N GLU A 99 7.02 18.47 -8.94
CA GLU A 99 6.08 19.23 -8.12
C GLU A 99 4.71 18.56 -8.08
N LEU A 100 4.07 18.56 -6.91
CA LEU A 100 2.71 18.09 -6.74
C LEU A 100 1.73 18.93 -7.56
N GLN A 101 0.76 18.27 -8.19
CA GLN A 101 -0.24 18.93 -9.02
C GLN A 101 -1.57 19.06 -8.28
N PRO A 102 -2.20 20.26 -8.24
CA PRO A 102 -3.50 20.43 -7.60
C PRO A 102 -4.57 19.47 -8.13
N ALA A 103 -4.58 19.21 -9.44
CA ALA A 103 -5.55 18.33 -10.07
C ALA A 103 -5.54 16.90 -9.48
N ASP A 104 -4.36 16.37 -9.14
CA ASP A 104 -4.27 15.02 -8.55
C ASP A 104 -4.82 15.00 -7.13
N PHE A 105 -4.55 16.05 -6.35
CA PHE A 105 -5.07 16.18 -5.00
C PHE A 105 -6.59 16.35 -5.01
N ILE A 106 -7.13 17.08 -5.99
CA ILE A 106 -8.58 17.21 -6.17
C ILE A 106 -9.23 15.86 -6.51
N VAL A 107 -8.60 15.02 -7.34
CA VAL A 107 -9.10 13.64 -7.58
C VAL A 107 -9.16 12.85 -6.28
N ALA A 108 -8.12 12.91 -5.44
CA ALA A 108 -8.11 12.26 -4.14
C ALA A 108 -9.19 12.83 -3.19
N LEU A 109 -9.39 14.15 -3.18
CA LEU A 109 -10.42 14.81 -2.38
C LEU A 109 -11.82 14.35 -2.79
N ARG A 110 -12.13 14.35 -4.10
CA ARG A 110 -13.42 13.87 -4.62
C ARG A 110 -13.64 12.39 -4.33
N SER A 111 -12.58 11.58 -4.33
CA SER A 111 -12.65 10.17 -3.94
C SER A 111 -13.02 10.02 -2.46
N ALA A 112 -12.33 10.74 -1.57
CA ALA A 112 -12.63 10.67 -0.14
C ALA A 112 -14.06 11.10 0.17
N TYR A 113 -14.54 12.19 -0.43
CA TYR A 113 -15.88 12.75 -0.22
C TYR A 113 -16.96 12.18 -1.17
N VAL A 114 -16.63 11.17 -1.97
CA VAL A 114 -17.55 10.45 -2.87
C VAL A 114 -18.35 11.40 -3.80
N ARG A 115 -17.66 12.37 -4.42
CA ARG A 115 -18.30 13.41 -5.24
C ARG A 115 -18.44 13.00 -6.70
N GLY A 116 -19.49 12.23 -6.99
CA GLY A 116 -19.88 11.77 -8.32
C GLY A 116 -19.87 10.25 -8.46
N GLU A 117 -20.55 9.73 -9.48
CA GLU A 117 -20.77 8.27 -9.68
C GLU A 117 -19.46 7.47 -9.73
N VAL A 118 -18.45 8.01 -10.41
CA VAL A 118 -17.16 7.32 -10.59
C VAL A 118 -16.42 7.07 -9.26
N TYR A 119 -16.69 7.88 -8.23
CA TYR A 119 -16.02 7.82 -6.93
C TYR A 119 -16.71 6.89 -5.91
N ARG A 120 -17.83 6.24 -6.29
CA ARG A 120 -18.53 5.28 -5.41
C ARG A 120 -17.77 3.98 -5.17
N LYS A 121 -16.78 3.69 -6.02
CA LYS A 121 -15.88 2.54 -5.87
C LYS A 121 -14.57 3.00 -5.25
N SER A 122 -13.88 2.08 -4.58
CA SER A 122 -12.48 2.30 -4.18
C SER A 122 -11.61 2.56 -5.42
N ALA A 123 -10.72 3.53 -5.28
CA ALA A 123 -9.84 3.98 -6.35
C ALA A 123 -8.80 2.91 -6.70
N ALA A 124 -8.86 2.39 -7.93
CA ALA A 124 -8.02 1.30 -8.39
C ALA A 124 -7.82 1.29 -9.92
N ILE A 125 -6.71 0.70 -10.35
CA ILE A 125 -6.40 0.34 -11.73
C ILE A 125 -6.28 -1.19 -11.79
N SER A 126 -6.84 -1.81 -12.82
CA SER A 126 -6.60 -3.23 -13.08
C SER A 126 -6.31 -3.46 -14.56
N ILE A 127 -5.33 -4.32 -14.84
CA ILE A 127 -5.08 -4.90 -16.14
C ILE A 127 -5.70 -6.30 -16.11
N ASP A 128 -6.95 -6.36 -16.53
CA ASP A 128 -7.75 -7.58 -16.52
C ASP A 128 -7.61 -8.29 -17.86
N SER A 129 -7.23 -9.57 -17.82
CA SER A 129 -7.28 -10.39 -19.03
C SER A 129 -8.71 -10.86 -19.28
N GLU A 130 -9.10 -10.98 -20.55
CA GLU A 130 -10.41 -11.54 -20.92
C GLU A 130 -10.55 -12.97 -20.38
N PRO A 131 -11.69 -13.41 -19.80
CA PRO A 131 -11.82 -14.78 -19.29
C PRO A 131 -11.50 -15.88 -20.33
N GLY A 132 -11.76 -15.61 -21.62
CA GLY A 132 -11.38 -16.50 -22.72
C GLY A 132 -9.86 -16.60 -22.96
N TYR A 133 -9.08 -15.61 -22.57
CA TYR A 133 -7.61 -15.58 -22.73
C TYR A 133 -6.95 -16.71 -21.96
N TYR A 134 -7.30 -16.90 -20.68
CA TYR A 134 -6.70 -17.92 -19.81
C TYR A 134 -6.85 -19.32 -20.41
N ARG A 135 -8.06 -19.67 -20.85
CA ARG A 135 -8.32 -20.96 -21.52
C ARG A 135 -7.49 -21.15 -22.79
N ARG A 136 -7.27 -20.08 -23.57
CA ARG A 136 -6.46 -20.14 -24.80
C ARG A 136 -4.99 -20.32 -24.47
N VAL A 137 -4.47 -19.63 -23.45
CA VAL A 137 -3.06 -19.75 -23.02
C VAL A 137 -2.78 -21.13 -22.43
N ASP A 138 -3.66 -21.64 -21.57
CA ASP A 138 -3.53 -22.97 -20.95
C ASP A 138 -3.61 -24.10 -21.98
N GLY A 139 -4.37 -23.90 -23.07
CA GLY A 139 -4.50 -24.86 -24.16
C GLY A 139 -3.29 -24.91 -25.11
N LEU A 140 -2.33 -23.99 -25.02
CA LEU A 140 -1.15 -23.96 -25.88
C LEU A 140 -0.02 -24.84 -25.32
N LYS A 141 0.40 -25.82 -26.11
CA LYS A 141 1.61 -26.60 -25.81
C LYS A 141 2.85 -25.85 -26.29
N ILE A 142 3.66 -25.28 -25.41
CA ILE A 142 4.84 -24.49 -25.82
C ILE A 142 6.09 -25.33 -26.20
N THR A 143 5.92 -26.53 -26.74
CA THR A 143 7.01 -27.52 -26.87
C THR A 143 7.94 -27.27 -28.07
N ASN A 144 7.45 -26.67 -29.16
CA ASN A 144 8.23 -26.41 -30.37
C ASN A 144 8.27 -24.90 -30.73
N PRO A 145 9.14 -24.48 -31.69
CA PRO A 145 9.26 -23.07 -32.05
C PRO A 145 7.98 -22.40 -32.56
N ALA A 146 7.12 -23.13 -33.28
CA ALA A 146 5.88 -22.58 -33.81
C ALA A 146 4.87 -22.31 -32.68
N ASP A 147 4.74 -23.24 -31.73
CA ASP A 147 3.84 -23.05 -30.59
C ASP A 147 4.33 -21.95 -29.64
N ARG A 148 5.66 -21.81 -29.46
CA ARG A 148 6.24 -20.69 -28.70
C ARG A 148 5.91 -19.33 -29.33
N ARG A 149 6.00 -19.22 -30.66
CA ARG A 149 5.59 -18.01 -31.38
C ARG A 149 4.10 -17.73 -31.20
N ARG A 150 3.25 -18.74 -31.33
CA ARG A 150 1.81 -18.63 -31.11
C ARG A 150 1.47 -18.18 -29.68
N TYR A 151 2.19 -18.67 -28.68
CA TYR A 151 2.05 -18.22 -27.29
C TYR A 151 2.44 -16.74 -27.14
N GLN A 152 3.57 -16.34 -27.71
CA GLN A 152 4.02 -14.94 -27.67
C GLN A 152 3.06 -14.00 -28.39
N GLU A 153 2.56 -14.39 -29.58
CA GLU A 153 1.55 -13.65 -30.34
C GLU A 153 0.26 -13.50 -29.53
N LEU A 154 -0.27 -14.60 -28.96
CA LEU A 154 -1.47 -14.56 -28.12
C LEU A 154 -1.30 -13.64 -26.91
N CYS A 155 -0.15 -13.69 -26.25
CA CYS A 155 0.15 -12.82 -25.12
C CYS A 155 0.36 -11.35 -25.50
N ALA A 156 0.76 -11.06 -26.74
CA ALA A 156 0.96 -9.71 -27.25
C ALA A 156 -0.34 -9.02 -27.68
N LEU A 157 -1.43 -9.76 -27.87
CA LEU A 157 -2.73 -9.21 -28.24
C LEU A 157 -3.28 -8.29 -27.14
N ALA A 158 -3.22 -6.98 -27.38
CA ALA A 158 -3.65 -5.95 -26.45
C ALA A 158 -5.15 -6.06 -26.11
N ASP A 159 -5.99 -6.46 -27.07
CA ASP A 159 -7.44 -6.62 -26.88
C ASP A 159 -7.81 -7.63 -25.79
N LEU A 160 -6.88 -8.53 -25.47
CA LEU A 160 -7.06 -9.53 -24.43
C LEU A 160 -6.68 -9.01 -23.04
N ARG A 161 -6.22 -7.76 -22.91
CA ARG A 161 -5.82 -7.11 -21.64
C ARG A 161 -6.43 -5.72 -21.52
N LYS A 162 -7.61 -5.67 -20.92
CA LYS A 162 -8.38 -4.43 -20.73
C LYS A 162 -7.87 -3.68 -19.51
N VAL A 163 -7.72 -2.37 -19.67
CA VAL A 163 -7.42 -1.45 -18.57
C VAL A 163 -8.72 -1.00 -17.95
N ARG A 164 -8.96 -1.38 -16.70
CA ARG A 164 -10.07 -0.91 -15.87
C ARG A 164 -9.57 0.18 -14.92
N VAL A 165 -10.36 1.25 -14.81
CA VAL A 165 -10.13 2.34 -13.85
C VAL A 165 -11.40 2.48 -13.02
N ASP A 166 -11.28 2.37 -11.70
CA ASP A 166 -12.37 2.49 -10.73
C ASP A 166 -12.05 3.59 -9.72
N GLY A 167 -13.08 4.23 -9.16
CA GLY A 167 -12.94 5.19 -8.06
C GLY A 167 -12.26 6.53 -8.40
N MET A 168 -12.01 6.79 -9.68
CA MET A 168 -11.42 8.03 -10.20
C MET A 168 -11.75 8.23 -11.69
N PRO A 169 -11.67 9.45 -12.25
CA PRO A 169 -11.85 9.68 -13.68
C PRO A 169 -10.86 8.85 -14.51
N ARG A 170 -11.35 8.15 -15.54
CA ARG A 170 -10.52 7.28 -16.39
C ARG A 170 -9.36 8.02 -17.05
N HIS A 171 -9.64 9.18 -17.63
CA HIS A 171 -8.67 9.95 -18.39
C HIS A 171 -8.13 11.10 -17.57
N CYS A 172 -7.41 10.79 -16.50
CA CYS A 172 -6.70 11.76 -15.68
C CYS A 172 -5.26 11.32 -15.41
N ARG A 173 -4.45 12.27 -14.96
CA ARG A 173 -3.03 12.06 -14.69
C ARG A 173 -2.79 11.00 -13.62
N VAL A 174 -3.60 10.99 -12.55
CA VAL A 174 -3.59 9.96 -11.50
C VAL A 174 -3.70 8.56 -12.11
N ALA A 175 -4.73 8.31 -12.91
CA ALA A 175 -4.94 7.00 -13.53
C ALA A 175 -3.79 6.58 -14.45
N LYS A 176 -3.21 7.54 -15.20
CA LYS A 176 -2.06 7.29 -16.07
C LYS A 176 -0.81 6.90 -15.29
N ILE A 177 -0.47 7.62 -14.22
CA ILE A 177 0.69 7.34 -13.36
C ILE A 177 0.57 5.94 -12.75
N LEU A 178 -0.59 5.61 -12.19
CA LEU A 178 -0.81 4.31 -11.55
C LEU A 178 -0.72 3.16 -12.57
N LEU A 179 -1.28 3.32 -13.78
CA LEU A 179 -1.14 2.35 -14.86
C LEU A 179 0.33 2.17 -15.30
N ASP A 180 1.07 3.27 -15.49
CA ASP A 180 2.45 3.23 -15.94
C ASP A 180 3.36 2.55 -14.90
N ALA A 181 3.16 2.85 -13.61
CA ALA A 181 3.87 2.22 -12.51
C ALA A 181 3.64 0.71 -12.47
N ASP A 182 2.39 0.28 -12.69
CA ASP A 182 2.00 -1.13 -12.73
C ASP A 182 2.61 -1.89 -13.91
N ILE A 183 2.54 -1.31 -15.11
CA ILE A 183 3.18 -1.88 -16.31
C ILE A 183 4.68 -2.01 -16.09
N LYS A 184 5.33 -0.99 -15.55
CA LYS A 184 6.78 -1.00 -15.34
C LYS A 184 7.21 -2.02 -14.28
N MET A 185 6.48 -2.11 -13.17
CA MET A 185 6.75 -3.14 -12.15
C MET A 185 6.65 -4.54 -12.74
N LYS A 186 5.66 -4.79 -13.61
CA LYS A 186 5.54 -6.07 -14.32
C LYS A 186 6.71 -6.36 -15.26
N GLN A 187 7.26 -5.33 -15.92
CA GLN A 187 8.47 -5.49 -16.73
C GLN A 187 9.68 -5.86 -15.87
N VAL A 188 9.81 -5.29 -14.66
CA VAL A 188 10.87 -5.66 -13.70
C VAL A 188 10.69 -7.10 -13.21
N ALA A 189 9.47 -7.51 -12.83
CA ALA A 189 9.16 -8.89 -12.44
C ALA A 189 9.59 -9.89 -13.53
N GLN A 190 9.31 -9.56 -14.80
CA GLN A 190 9.69 -10.37 -15.97
C GLN A 190 11.19 -10.32 -16.32
N GLY A 191 12.01 -9.53 -15.62
CA GLY A 191 13.43 -9.33 -15.95
C GLY A 191 13.70 -8.48 -17.19
N ARG A 192 12.68 -7.80 -17.71
CA ARG A 192 12.76 -6.96 -18.93
C ARG A 192 13.20 -5.52 -18.65
N ALA A 193 13.03 -5.08 -17.43
CA ALA A 193 13.51 -3.81 -16.94
C ALA A 193 14.30 -4.04 -15.65
N LYS A 194 15.25 -3.16 -15.37
CA LYS A 194 15.98 -3.12 -14.10
C LYS A 194 15.70 -1.79 -13.43
N LEU A 195 15.53 -1.80 -12.12
CA LEU A 195 15.42 -0.57 -11.35
C LEU A 195 16.79 0.09 -11.23
N PRO A 196 16.92 1.41 -11.43
CA PRO A 196 18.18 2.13 -11.27
C PRO A 196 18.47 2.39 -9.79
N ILE A 197 18.59 1.32 -9.01
CA ILE A 197 18.97 1.33 -7.59
C ILE A 197 20.36 0.73 -7.42
N ARG A 198 21.07 1.06 -6.33
CA ARG A 198 22.50 0.70 -6.12
C ARG A 198 22.79 -0.79 -6.29
N SER A 199 21.85 -1.65 -5.89
CA SER A 199 21.94 -3.10 -6.05
C SER A 199 20.59 -3.60 -6.55
N PRO A 200 20.32 -3.74 -7.85
CA PRO A 200 19.00 -4.18 -8.32
C PRO A 200 18.72 -5.63 -7.90
N PHE A 201 17.55 -5.89 -7.32
CA PHE A 201 17.08 -7.27 -7.11
C PHE A 201 16.56 -7.86 -8.42
N LEU A 202 16.61 -9.19 -8.55
CA LEU A 202 16.08 -9.88 -9.73
C LEU A 202 14.55 -9.86 -9.73
N GLY A 203 13.97 -9.91 -10.93
CA GLY A 203 12.57 -10.24 -11.08
C GLY A 203 12.29 -11.70 -10.68
N ASP A 204 11.04 -12.03 -10.36
CA ASP A 204 10.64 -13.39 -10.00
C ASP A 204 10.97 -14.39 -11.13
N PHE A 205 10.76 -13.99 -12.38
CA PHE A 205 11.05 -14.82 -13.55
C PHE A 205 12.54 -15.14 -13.67
N ASP A 206 13.43 -14.16 -13.50
CA ASP A 206 14.87 -14.39 -13.61
C ASP A 206 15.40 -15.30 -12.49
N SER A 207 14.92 -15.10 -11.26
CA SER A 207 15.26 -15.98 -10.14
C SER A 207 14.78 -17.42 -10.39
N GLU A 208 13.56 -17.59 -10.88
CA GLU A 208 13.01 -18.91 -11.18
C GLU A 208 13.75 -19.60 -12.35
N ILE A 209 14.09 -18.85 -13.41
CA ILE A 209 14.87 -19.38 -14.53
C ILE A 209 16.28 -19.80 -14.13
N LYS A 210 16.91 -19.08 -13.19
CA LYS A 210 18.25 -19.44 -12.67
C LYS A 210 18.22 -20.84 -12.04
N ASP A 211 17.26 -21.09 -11.16
CA ASP A 211 17.12 -22.39 -10.49
C ASP A 211 16.65 -23.48 -11.47
N TRP A 212 15.70 -23.17 -12.36
CA TRP A 212 15.23 -24.05 -13.42
C TRP A 212 16.38 -24.53 -14.34
N ARG A 213 17.28 -23.64 -14.75
CA ARG A 213 18.47 -24.00 -15.55
C ARG A 213 19.45 -24.84 -14.74
N ALA A 214 19.60 -24.58 -13.45
CA ALA A 214 20.48 -25.36 -12.57
C ALA A 214 19.99 -26.81 -12.39
N GLU A 215 18.67 -27.02 -12.33
CA GLU A 215 18.07 -28.37 -12.31
C GLU A 215 18.38 -29.15 -13.58
N ILE A 216 18.17 -28.54 -14.75
CA ILE A 216 18.50 -29.16 -16.04
C ILE A 216 19.99 -29.47 -16.15
N ALA A 217 20.85 -28.55 -15.73
CA ALA A 217 22.30 -28.74 -15.75
C ALA A 217 22.75 -29.88 -14.82
N ALA A 218 22.02 -30.11 -13.71
CA ALA A 218 22.23 -31.22 -12.79
C ALA A 218 21.58 -32.54 -13.27
N GLY A 219 20.98 -32.56 -14.46
CA GLY A 219 20.34 -33.75 -15.03
C GLY A 219 19.00 -34.11 -14.39
N ARG A 220 18.39 -33.19 -13.64
CA ARG A 220 17.03 -33.34 -13.10
C ARG A 220 16.02 -32.86 -14.14
N ASP A 221 14.84 -33.47 -14.11
CA ASP A 221 13.70 -32.96 -14.87
C ASP A 221 13.10 -31.78 -14.10
N PRO A 222 13.17 -30.55 -14.64
CA PRO A 222 12.59 -29.41 -13.97
C PRO A 222 11.07 -29.49 -13.97
N SER A 223 10.44 -28.88 -12.98
CA SER A 223 8.99 -28.70 -13.01
C SER A 223 8.57 -27.92 -14.28
N ALA A 224 7.69 -28.52 -15.08
CA ALA A 224 7.17 -27.89 -16.28
C ALA A 224 6.15 -26.83 -15.88
N ILE A 225 6.49 -25.55 -16.05
CA ILE A 225 5.55 -24.44 -15.85
C ILE A 225 5.34 -23.77 -17.21
N SER A 226 4.24 -24.17 -17.85
CA SER A 226 3.67 -23.49 -19.01
C SER A 226 2.37 -22.84 -18.56
N GLY A 227 2.26 -21.52 -18.70
CA GLY A 227 0.97 -20.82 -18.55
C GLY A 227 0.65 -20.24 -17.18
N ALA A 228 1.52 -20.39 -16.16
CA ALA A 228 1.28 -19.74 -14.87
C ALA A 228 1.25 -18.20 -15.03
N ILE A 229 0.23 -17.57 -14.46
CA ILE A 229 0.08 -16.11 -14.44
C ILE A 229 0.24 -15.63 -13.02
N THR A 230 1.24 -14.80 -12.78
CA THR A 230 1.38 -14.11 -11.50
C THR A 230 0.66 -12.76 -11.59
N ARG A 231 -0.24 -12.50 -10.64
CA ARG A 231 -0.88 -11.19 -10.49
C ARG A 231 -0.23 -10.39 -9.38
N TYR A 232 0.12 -9.15 -9.69
CA TYR A 232 0.75 -8.22 -8.75
C TYR A 232 -0.12 -7.00 -8.50
N TRP A 233 -0.08 -6.50 -7.27
CA TRP A 233 -0.85 -5.35 -6.82
C TRP A 233 -0.01 -4.41 -5.97
N PHE A 234 0.08 -3.14 -6.38
CA PHE A 234 0.44 -2.09 -5.42
C PHE A 234 -0.78 -1.80 -4.56
N THR A 235 -0.60 -1.75 -3.24
CA THR A 235 -1.68 -1.51 -2.27
C THR A 235 -1.21 -0.58 -1.16
N PRO A 236 -2.11 0.14 -0.47
CA PRO A 236 -1.73 0.86 0.73
C PRO A 236 -1.26 -0.14 1.79
N GLY A 237 -0.03 0.03 2.26
CA GLY A 237 0.49 -0.67 3.40
C GLY A 237 0.10 0.06 4.69
N ARG A 238 1.07 0.22 5.59
CA ARG A 238 0.86 0.93 6.84
C ARG A 238 0.98 2.44 6.62
N PHE A 239 -0.14 3.13 6.78
CA PHE A 239 -0.19 4.58 6.86
C PHE A 239 -0.63 4.98 8.25
N GLY A 240 0.05 5.97 8.81
CA GLY A 240 -0.37 6.58 10.05
C GLY A 240 -0.10 8.06 10.09
N TYR A 241 -0.85 8.71 10.95
CA TYR A 241 -0.80 10.15 11.16
C TYR A 241 -0.82 10.46 12.64
N GLY A 242 -0.26 11.60 13.00
CA GLY A 242 -0.39 12.16 14.32
C GLY A 242 -1.13 13.48 14.31
N ALA A 243 -1.78 13.75 15.43
CA ALA A 243 -2.47 15.00 15.71
C ALA A 243 -2.36 15.31 17.22
N PRO A 244 -2.17 16.58 17.61
CA PRO A 244 -2.26 17.01 19.00
C PRO A 244 -3.61 16.66 19.62
N ALA A 245 -3.61 16.23 20.89
CA ALA A 245 -4.85 15.87 21.59
C ALA A 245 -5.80 17.07 21.72
N ASP A 246 -5.25 18.24 22.05
CA ASP A 246 -6.00 19.48 22.29
C ASP A 246 -6.25 20.27 20.99
N ASN A 247 -5.64 19.86 19.88
CA ASN A 247 -5.77 20.53 18.60
C ASN A 247 -5.72 19.50 17.46
N PRO A 248 -6.84 18.80 17.18
CA PRO A 248 -6.91 17.80 16.11
C PRO A 248 -6.81 18.41 14.70
N ASN A 249 -6.80 19.73 14.60
CA ASN A 249 -6.76 20.49 13.34
C ASN A 249 -5.33 20.64 12.77
N ILE A 250 -4.33 20.06 13.43
CA ILE A 250 -2.97 19.93 12.90
C ILE A 250 -2.67 18.45 12.71
N VAL A 251 -2.43 18.04 11.48
CA VAL A 251 -2.23 16.64 11.11
C VAL A 251 -0.94 16.47 10.33
N ARG A 252 -0.23 15.38 10.61
CA ARG A 252 0.96 15.00 9.86
C ARG A 252 1.07 13.48 9.75
N PHE A 253 1.55 12.98 8.62
CA PHE A 253 1.94 11.58 8.52
C PHE A 253 3.10 11.25 9.46
N THR A 254 2.97 10.16 10.21
CA THR A 254 4.08 9.54 10.94
C THR A 254 4.84 8.55 10.05
N HIS A 255 4.11 7.87 9.16
CA HIS A 255 4.63 6.91 8.19
C HIS A 255 3.64 6.78 7.02
N ALA A 256 4.17 6.49 5.85
CA ALA A 256 3.40 6.31 4.62
C ALA A 256 4.06 5.23 3.76
N GLN A 257 3.47 4.03 3.76
CA GLN A 257 4.06 2.85 3.11
C GLN A 257 3.14 2.32 2.02
N VAL A 258 3.65 2.20 0.79
CA VAL A 258 3.03 1.39 -0.26
C VAL A 258 3.65 0.00 -0.20
N THR A 259 2.86 -1.03 -0.43
CA THR A 259 3.33 -2.41 -0.50
C THR A 259 3.04 -3.01 -1.86
N LEU A 260 3.97 -3.80 -2.38
CA LEU A 260 3.72 -4.66 -3.52
C LEU A 260 3.29 -6.03 -3.00
N ARG A 261 2.24 -6.60 -3.58
CA ARG A 261 1.65 -7.88 -3.17
C ARG A 261 1.32 -8.74 -4.39
N THR A 262 1.25 -10.04 -4.18
CA THR A 262 0.58 -10.96 -5.12
C THR A 262 -0.94 -10.89 -4.94
N GLU A 263 -1.73 -11.36 -5.91
CA GLU A 263 -3.19 -11.45 -5.76
C GLU A 263 -3.57 -12.36 -4.58
N GLU A 264 -2.87 -13.47 -4.38
CA GLU A 264 -3.12 -14.39 -3.27
C GLU A 264 -2.91 -13.69 -1.91
N GLU A 265 -1.90 -12.82 -1.80
CA GLU A 265 -1.64 -12.01 -0.61
C GLU A 265 -2.67 -10.89 -0.44
N ALA A 266 -3.09 -10.24 -1.53
CA ALA A 266 -4.11 -9.19 -1.49
C ALA A 266 -5.50 -9.74 -1.11
N ASP A 267 -5.88 -10.89 -1.64
CA ASP A 267 -7.16 -11.54 -1.37
C ASP A 267 -7.27 -12.02 0.08
N THR A 268 -6.21 -12.65 0.61
CA THR A 268 -6.15 -13.13 2.00
C THR A 268 -6.39 -11.97 2.99
N ASP A 269 -5.78 -10.82 2.74
CA ASP A 269 -5.91 -9.61 3.57
C ASP A 269 -7.28 -8.93 3.49
N SER A 270 -8.04 -9.22 2.43
CA SER A 270 -9.41 -8.74 2.22
C SER A 270 -10.48 -9.73 2.72
N GLY A 271 -10.05 -10.88 3.28
CA GLY A 271 -10.95 -11.95 3.72
C GLY A 271 -11.47 -12.83 2.59
N ARG A 272 -10.92 -12.71 1.37
CA ARG A 272 -11.23 -13.61 0.24
C ARG A 272 -10.40 -14.89 0.34
N LYS A 273 -11.00 -16.02 -0.05
CA LYS A 273 -10.33 -17.33 -0.04
C LYS A 273 -9.27 -17.40 -1.14
N SER A 274 -8.00 -17.32 -0.76
CA SER A 274 -6.87 -17.63 -1.63
C SER A 274 -6.84 -19.13 -2.00
N THR A 275 -6.40 -19.45 -3.23
CA THR A 275 -6.31 -20.82 -3.78
C THR A 275 -5.14 -21.63 -3.22
N GLY A 276 -4.29 -21.03 -2.37
CA GLY A 276 -3.44 -21.76 -1.42
C GLY A 276 -2.04 -22.19 -1.90
N LYS A 277 -1.60 -21.86 -3.11
CA LYS A 277 -0.20 -22.04 -3.55
C LYS A 277 0.46 -20.72 -3.89
N ILE A 278 1.08 -20.10 -2.88
CA ILE A 278 1.91 -18.90 -3.06
C ILE A 278 3.19 -19.30 -3.80
N ASN A 279 3.44 -18.71 -4.96
CA ASN A 279 4.72 -18.85 -5.65
C ASN A 279 5.83 -18.18 -4.82
N SER A 280 6.82 -18.96 -4.38
CA SER A 280 7.91 -18.49 -3.53
C SER A 280 8.76 -17.41 -4.19
N TYR A 281 9.03 -17.49 -5.49
CA TYR A 281 9.78 -16.46 -6.24
C TYR A 281 8.98 -15.17 -6.33
N ALA A 282 7.68 -15.26 -6.63
CA ALA A 282 6.80 -14.10 -6.69
C ALA A 282 6.72 -13.39 -5.34
N ARG A 283 6.54 -14.13 -4.25
CA ARG A 283 6.55 -13.60 -2.88
C ARG A 283 7.90 -12.99 -2.52
N ALA A 284 8.99 -13.66 -2.88
CA ALA A 284 10.31 -13.17 -2.56
C ALA A 284 10.57 -11.84 -3.32
N PHE A 285 10.07 -11.71 -4.55
CA PHE A 285 10.11 -10.47 -5.34
C PHE A 285 9.28 -9.35 -4.69
N THR A 286 8.04 -9.63 -4.25
CA THR A 286 7.20 -8.63 -3.57
C THR A 286 7.81 -8.15 -2.26
N CYS A 287 8.44 -9.04 -1.49
CA CYS A 287 9.20 -8.67 -0.29
C CYS A 287 10.42 -7.80 -0.63
N ALA A 288 11.26 -8.22 -1.59
CA ALA A 288 12.45 -7.45 -1.97
C ALA A 288 12.08 -6.04 -2.46
N TRP A 289 11.00 -5.92 -3.23
CA TRP A 289 10.48 -4.63 -3.68
C TRP A 289 10.01 -3.77 -2.50
N THR A 290 9.18 -4.35 -1.62
CA THR A 290 8.56 -3.60 -0.52
C THR A 290 9.60 -3.18 0.53
N GLU A 291 10.56 -4.04 0.87
CA GLU A 291 11.64 -3.72 1.80
C GLU A 291 12.52 -2.58 1.29
N ARG A 292 12.61 -2.40 -0.03
CA ARG A 292 13.47 -1.40 -0.68
C ARG A 292 12.69 -0.29 -1.35
N MET A 293 11.42 -0.15 -1.00
CA MET A 293 10.51 0.80 -1.65
C MET A 293 11.04 2.25 -1.59
N GLU A 294 11.71 2.65 -0.51
CA GLU A 294 12.33 3.98 -0.40
C GLU A 294 13.49 4.20 -1.40
N GLU A 295 14.24 3.17 -1.78
CA GLU A 295 15.21 3.26 -2.88
C GLU A 295 14.48 3.36 -4.22
N VAL A 296 13.41 2.57 -4.41
CA VAL A 296 12.60 2.57 -5.64
C VAL A 296 12.00 3.94 -5.90
N TYR A 297 11.39 4.59 -4.90
CA TYR A 297 10.83 5.93 -5.03
C TYR A 297 11.84 6.97 -5.52
N ARG A 298 13.09 6.89 -5.05
CA ARG A 298 14.14 7.83 -5.43
C ARG A 298 14.78 7.52 -6.77
N SER A 299 14.56 6.31 -7.29
CA SER A 299 15.26 5.83 -8.48
C SER A 299 14.77 6.54 -9.75
N GLU A 300 13.48 6.84 -9.84
CA GLU A 300 12.87 7.47 -11.02
C GLU A 300 11.62 8.28 -10.64
N PRO A 301 11.30 9.39 -11.35
CA PRO A 301 10.15 10.24 -11.04
C PRO A 301 8.81 9.49 -10.95
N LEU A 302 8.58 8.51 -11.83
CA LEU A 302 7.36 7.70 -11.86
C LEU A 302 7.02 7.08 -10.49
N TRP A 303 8.03 6.58 -9.78
CA TRP A 303 7.83 5.91 -8.50
C TRP A 303 7.50 6.90 -7.38
N GLN A 304 8.14 8.07 -7.39
CA GLN A 304 7.79 9.15 -6.49
C GLN A 304 6.38 9.69 -6.77
N GLU A 305 6.01 9.85 -8.03
CA GLU A 305 4.66 10.27 -8.40
C GLU A 305 3.60 9.28 -7.93
N MET A 306 3.83 7.97 -8.12
CA MET A 306 2.97 6.93 -7.58
C MET A 306 2.85 7.06 -6.04
N ARG A 307 3.98 7.21 -5.32
CA ARG A 307 3.98 7.42 -3.87
C ARG A 307 3.16 8.64 -3.46
N ASN A 308 3.29 9.73 -4.21
CA ASN A 308 2.54 10.95 -3.98
C ASN A 308 1.03 10.72 -4.15
N MET A 309 0.60 9.92 -5.13
CA MET A 309 -0.82 9.56 -5.27
C MET A 309 -1.34 8.89 -3.99
N TYR A 310 -0.65 7.87 -3.47
CA TYR A 310 -1.05 7.23 -2.21
C TYR A 310 -1.13 8.23 -1.04
N ARG A 311 -0.18 9.16 -0.94
CA ARG A 311 -0.20 10.22 0.08
C ARG A 311 -1.39 11.17 -0.09
N HIS A 312 -1.78 11.51 -1.32
CA HIS A 312 -2.93 12.38 -1.58
C HIS A 312 -4.23 11.70 -1.14
N PHE A 313 -4.43 10.44 -1.53
CA PHE A 313 -5.60 9.66 -1.12
C PHE A 313 -5.65 9.45 0.39
N ALA A 314 -4.52 9.14 1.03
CA ALA A 314 -4.44 9.05 2.49
C ALA A 314 -4.79 10.39 3.16
N MET A 315 -4.24 11.51 2.66
CA MET A 315 -4.46 12.81 3.28
C MET A 315 -5.91 13.26 3.13
N ALA A 316 -6.48 13.12 1.93
CA ALA A 316 -7.89 13.41 1.69
C ALA A 316 -8.81 12.55 2.56
N ARG A 317 -8.46 11.27 2.77
CA ARG A 317 -9.18 10.39 3.70
C ARG A 317 -9.13 10.92 5.14
N ILE A 318 -7.95 11.35 5.62
CA ILE A 318 -7.80 11.91 6.97
C ILE A 318 -8.59 13.22 7.12
N MET A 319 -8.54 14.09 6.11
CA MET A 319 -9.31 15.33 6.09
C MET A 319 -10.81 15.07 6.21
N ARG A 320 -11.31 14.03 5.52
CA ARG A 320 -12.70 13.59 5.67
C ARG A 320 -12.99 13.02 7.05
N ASP A 321 -12.13 12.14 7.56
CA ASP A 321 -12.36 11.49 8.87
C ASP A 321 -12.32 12.46 10.05
N LEU A 322 -11.68 13.62 9.88
CA LEU A 322 -11.57 14.66 10.89
C LEU A 322 -12.39 15.90 10.55
N ASP A 323 -13.29 15.82 9.56
CA ASP A 323 -14.16 16.91 9.12
C ASP A 323 -13.42 18.24 8.88
N ALA A 324 -12.19 18.17 8.32
CA ALA A 324 -11.29 19.31 8.22
C ALA A 324 -11.86 20.50 7.42
N ILE A 325 -12.69 20.23 6.41
CA ILE A 325 -13.38 21.26 5.62
C ILE A 325 -14.37 22.04 6.48
N GLU A 326 -15.15 21.35 7.30
CA GLU A 326 -16.12 21.96 8.20
C GLU A 326 -15.41 22.68 9.34
N ALA A 327 -14.41 22.05 9.95
CA ALA A 327 -13.58 22.66 10.99
C ALA A 327 -12.95 23.99 10.53
N ALA A 328 -12.51 24.05 9.27
CA ALA A 328 -11.95 25.26 8.67
C ALA A 328 -12.98 26.34 8.32
N GLY A 329 -14.26 25.99 8.21
CA GLY A 329 -15.23 26.84 7.52
C GLY A 329 -14.82 27.15 6.07
N PHE A 330 -14.09 26.25 5.42
CA PHE A 330 -13.56 26.41 4.06
C PHE A 330 -14.64 26.05 3.02
N ASP A 331 -14.93 26.97 2.09
CA ASP A 331 -15.79 26.65 0.95
C ASP A 331 -15.04 25.82 -0.10
N ALA A 332 -15.19 24.50 0.01
CA ALA A 332 -14.57 23.54 -0.89
C ALA A 332 -15.41 23.22 -2.13
N ALA A 333 -16.57 23.85 -2.34
CA ALA A 333 -17.52 23.47 -3.40
C ALA A 333 -16.88 23.48 -4.79
N PHE A 334 -16.06 24.49 -5.09
CA PHE A 334 -15.36 24.55 -6.37
C PHE A 334 -14.38 23.38 -6.57
N LEU A 335 -13.59 23.01 -5.55
CA LEU A 335 -12.68 21.87 -5.66
C LEU A 335 -13.46 20.54 -5.79
N LEU A 336 -14.52 20.38 -4.99
CA LEU A 336 -15.30 19.15 -4.93
C LEU A 336 -16.16 18.92 -6.18
N ASP A 337 -16.71 19.97 -6.79
CA ASP A 337 -17.68 19.82 -7.88
C ASP A 337 -17.36 20.69 -9.11
N GLY A 338 -16.83 21.89 -8.92
CA GLY A 338 -16.68 22.89 -9.99
C GLY A 338 -15.46 22.72 -10.90
N TYR A 339 -14.34 22.22 -10.36
CA TYR A 339 -13.08 22.13 -11.12
C TYR A 339 -13.13 21.03 -12.19
N GLU A 340 -12.79 21.37 -13.43
CA GLU A 340 -12.65 20.39 -14.51
C GLU A 340 -11.28 19.72 -14.45
N ILE A 341 -11.26 18.40 -14.24
CA ILE A 341 -10.00 17.64 -14.17
C ILE A 341 -9.37 17.58 -15.57
N PRO A 342 -8.13 18.03 -15.75
CA PRO A 342 -7.45 17.96 -17.04
C PRO A 342 -7.42 16.55 -17.60
N ARG A 343 -7.83 16.42 -18.87
CA ARG A 343 -7.88 15.13 -19.54
C ARG A 343 -6.48 14.64 -19.89
N VAL A 344 -6.08 13.50 -19.34
CA VAL A 344 -4.87 12.77 -19.74
C VAL A 344 -5.28 11.41 -20.30
N PRO A 345 -4.97 11.11 -21.58
CA PRO A 345 -5.37 9.84 -22.18
C PRO A 345 -4.80 8.63 -21.41
N VAL A 346 -5.67 7.65 -21.18
CA VAL A 346 -5.35 6.33 -20.64
C VAL A 346 -5.85 5.32 -21.65
N PRO A 347 -5.02 4.39 -22.13
CA PRO A 347 -5.40 3.47 -23.18
C PRO A 347 -6.44 2.45 -22.67
N ASP A 348 -7.30 1.97 -23.57
CA ASP A 348 -8.32 0.97 -23.24
C ASP A 348 -7.77 -0.42 -23.02
N THR A 349 -6.64 -0.68 -23.67
CA THR A 349 -5.94 -1.95 -23.64
C THR A 349 -4.44 -1.69 -23.48
N THR A 350 -3.71 -2.70 -23.06
CA THR A 350 -2.26 -2.64 -22.99
C THR A 350 -1.66 -3.90 -23.58
N ALA A 351 -0.56 -3.74 -24.31
CA ALA A 351 0.15 -4.89 -24.84
C ALA A 351 0.61 -5.77 -23.68
N GLY A 352 0.29 -7.05 -23.77
CA GLY A 352 0.76 -7.99 -22.79
C GLY A 352 2.25 -8.28 -22.93
N GLY A 353 2.86 -8.62 -21.81
CA GLY A 353 4.18 -9.21 -21.79
C GLY A 353 4.10 -10.70 -21.52
N SER A 354 4.74 -11.52 -22.35
CA SER A 354 5.12 -12.89 -21.99
C SER A 354 6.59 -13.15 -22.30
N ARG A 355 7.25 -13.95 -21.48
CA ARG A 355 8.64 -14.35 -21.69
C ARG A 355 8.69 -15.86 -21.82
N VAL A 356 9.47 -16.31 -22.79
CA VAL A 356 9.67 -17.73 -23.11
C VAL A 356 11.17 -18.01 -23.08
N GLU A 357 11.56 -19.03 -22.35
CA GLU A 357 12.95 -19.49 -22.22
C GLU A 357 13.03 -20.96 -22.62
N THR A 358 14.16 -21.35 -23.20
CA THR A 358 14.44 -22.74 -23.58
C THR A 358 15.80 -23.16 -23.07
N ALA A 359 15.92 -24.40 -22.62
CA ALA A 359 17.19 -25.00 -22.24
C ALA A 359 17.21 -26.46 -22.67
N THR A 360 18.34 -26.88 -23.23
CA THR A 360 18.54 -28.25 -23.70
C THR A 360 19.48 -28.97 -22.74
N ARG A 361 19.13 -30.20 -22.37
CA ARG A 361 19.98 -31.06 -21.54
C ARG A 361 21.33 -31.29 -22.22
N ARG A 362 22.39 -31.50 -21.43
CA ARG A 362 23.76 -31.70 -21.96
C ARG A 362 23.89 -32.86 -22.95
N ASP A 363 23.03 -33.86 -22.86
CA ASP A 363 22.98 -35.00 -23.79
C ASP A 363 22.32 -34.66 -25.15
N GLY A 364 21.78 -33.45 -25.31
CA GLY A 364 21.11 -32.98 -26.53
C GLY A 364 19.75 -33.61 -26.80
N ARG A 365 19.28 -34.54 -25.95
CA ARG A 365 18.08 -35.36 -26.23
C ARG A 365 16.78 -34.68 -25.87
N MET A 366 16.81 -33.75 -24.91
CA MET A 366 15.61 -33.13 -24.33
C MET A 366 15.77 -31.61 -24.28
N THR A 367 14.83 -30.89 -24.88
CA THR A 367 14.68 -29.43 -24.75
C THR A 367 13.46 -29.12 -23.89
N TYR A 368 13.70 -28.40 -22.80
CA TYR A 368 12.67 -27.89 -21.91
C TYR A 368 12.33 -26.45 -22.32
N THR A 369 11.04 -26.11 -22.20
CA THR A 369 10.55 -24.74 -22.40
C THR A 369 9.87 -24.26 -21.13
N TYR A 370 10.15 -23.02 -20.75
CA TYR A 370 9.51 -22.32 -19.65
C TYR A 370 8.83 -21.06 -20.20
N ALA A 371 7.58 -20.80 -19.82
CA ALA A 371 6.91 -19.56 -20.19
C ALA A 371 5.95 -19.03 -19.12
N ARG A 372 5.98 -17.71 -18.91
CA ARG A 372 5.09 -17.00 -17.99
C ARG A 372 4.61 -15.70 -18.62
N SER A 373 3.40 -15.30 -18.24
CA SER A 373 2.90 -13.94 -18.44
C SER A 373 2.49 -13.33 -17.09
N THR A 374 2.54 -12.01 -16.96
CA THR A 374 2.19 -11.30 -15.71
C THR A 374 1.01 -10.37 -15.95
N CYS A 375 0.11 -10.28 -14.96
CA CYS A 375 -1.11 -9.45 -14.96
C CYS A 375 -1.31 -8.80 -13.56
N GLY A 376 -2.40 -8.07 -13.30
CA GLY A 376 -2.65 -7.44 -11.98
C GLY A 376 -3.02 -5.95 -12.05
N GLY A 377 -2.79 -5.18 -10.99
CA GLY A 377 -3.25 -3.79 -10.92
C GLY A 377 -2.65 -2.95 -9.78
N VAL A 378 -3.31 -1.83 -9.45
CA VAL A 378 -2.98 -0.91 -8.37
C VAL A 378 -4.25 -0.61 -7.61
N ASP A 379 -4.23 -0.70 -6.29
CA ASP A 379 -5.28 -0.20 -5.42
C ASP A 379 -4.71 0.96 -4.60
N VAL A 380 -5.37 2.12 -4.64
CA VAL A 380 -5.07 3.28 -3.78
C VAL A 380 -6.22 3.54 -2.79
N GLY A 381 -7.22 2.66 -2.75
CA GLY A 381 -8.33 2.69 -1.83
C GLY A 381 -7.91 2.42 -0.39
N PHE A 382 -8.14 3.40 0.48
CA PHE A 382 -7.93 3.28 1.93
C PHE A 382 -9.17 2.67 2.59
N ASN A 383 -9.37 1.36 2.36
CA ASN A 383 -10.50 0.61 2.91
C ASN A 383 -10.27 0.18 4.37
N LYS A 384 -9.02 0.26 4.85
CA LYS A 384 -8.64 0.00 6.25
C LYS A 384 -8.46 1.34 7.00
N PRO A 385 -8.76 1.40 8.31
CA PRO A 385 -8.47 2.58 9.12
C PRO A 385 -6.99 2.94 9.10
N LEU A 386 -6.70 4.24 9.13
CA LEU A 386 -5.35 4.78 9.23
C LEU A 386 -4.88 4.75 10.70
N GLU A 387 -3.61 4.46 10.94
CA GLU A 387 -3.05 4.41 12.29
C GLU A 387 -2.94 5.83 12.89
N LYS A 388 -3.75 6.16 13.89
CA LYS A 388 -3.61 7.42 14.64
C LYS A 388 -2.57 7.27 15.74
N ARG A 389 -1.64 8.23 15.84
CA ARG A 389 -0.67 8.33 16.94
C ARG A 389 -0.79 9.68 17.65
N PRO A 390 -0.72 9.73 18.98
CA PRO A 390 -0.71 11.02 19.68
C PRO A 390 0.58 11.80 19.39
N ASP A 391 0.49 13.13 19.41
CA ASP A 391 1.65 14.02 19.40
C ASP A 391 2.25 14.12 20.81
N THR A 392 3.03 13.12 21.22
CA THR A 392 3.57 13.05 22.59
C THR A 392 4.59 14.13 22.88
N ASP A 393 5.35 14.54 21.86
CA ASP A 393 6.51 15.41 22.00
C ASP A 393 6.18 16.88 21.65
N GLY A 394 4.95 17.14 21.17
CA GLY A 394 4.49 18.46 20.72
C GLY A 394 5.07 18.89 19.36
N ASP A 395 5.84 18.02 18.71
CA ASP A 395 6.50 18.30 17.43
C ASP A 395 5.48 18.63 16.33
N ILE A 396 4.35 17.90 16.29
CA ILE A 396 3.33 18.12 15.25
C ILE A 396 2.66 19.46 15.46
N TYR A 397 2.30 19.78 16.71
CA TYR A 397 1.76 21.08 17.09
C TYR A 397 2.70 22.22 16.68
N LEU A 398 3.98 22.14 17.07
CA LEU A 398 4.98 23.16 16.74
C LEU A 398 5.18 23.31 15.23
N ALA A 399 5.14 22.21 14.48
CA ALA A 399 5.25 22.25 13.01
C ALA A 399 4.07 22.98 12.36
N GLY A 400 2.83 22.67 12.77
CA GLY A 400 1.64 23.38 12.27
C GLY A 400 1.67 24.86 12.62
N ARG A 401 2.09 25.21 13.84
CA ARG A 401 2.27 26.61 14.25
C ARG A 401 3.36 27.31 13.43
N ASN A 402 4.47 26.64 13.10
CA ASN A 402 5.52 27.20 12.25
C ASN A 402 5.04 27.41 10.81
N VAL A 403 4.19 26.51 10.29
CA VAL A 403 3.57 26.64 8.95
C VAL A 403 2.76 27.93 8.88
N LEU A 404 1.85 28.14 9.83
CA LEU A 404 0.99 29.33 9.88
C LEU A 404 1.80 30.60 10.18
N GLY A 405 2.72 30.55 11.15
CA GLY A 405 3.58 31.69 11.51
C GLY A 405 4.55 32.12 10.40
N SER A 406 4.82 31.26 9.42
CA SER A 406 5.62 31.60 8.24
C SER A 406 4.80 32.18 7.08
N ARG A 407 3.46 32.24 7.19
CA ARG A 407 2.59 32.74 6.13
C ARG A 407 2.85 34.25 5.94
N PRO A 408 3.30 34.70 4.76
CA PRO A 408 3.70 36.10 4.59
C PRO A 408 2.49 37.06 4.50
N ALA A 409 1.34 36.57 4.05
CA ALA A 409 0.08 37.32 3.99
C ALA A 409 -1.13 36.37 3.91
N PRO A 410 -2.34 36.81 4.33
CA PRO A 410 -3.60 36.06 4.16
C PRO A 410 -3.91 35.63 2.72
N VAL A 411 -3.38 36.37 1.73
CA VAL A 411 -3.58 36.13 0.30
C VAL A 411 -2.50 35.26 -0.34
N ALA A 412 -1.49 34.84 0.42
CA ALA A 412 -0.42 34.01 -0.10
C ALA A 412 -0.95 32.63 -0.51
N LEU A 413 -0.65 32.23 -1.76
CA LEU A 413 -1.01 30.92 -2.30
C LEU A 413 -0.07 29.83 -1.77
N ALA A 414 1.23 30.10 -1.80
CA ALA A 414 2.26 29.21 -1.27
C ALA A 414 3.40 30.02 -0.64
N TRP A 415 4.16 29.38 0.25
CA TRP A 415 5.31 30.01 0.89
C TRP A 415 6.36 29.00 1.37
N ALA A 416 7.58 29.51 1.53
CA ALA A 416 8.64 28.82 2.23
C ALA A 416 8.40 28.91 3.75
N ILE A 417 8.62 27.79 4.45
CA ILE A 417 8.50 27.75 5.91
C ILE A 417 9.87 28.11 6.50
N THR A 418 9.89 29.12 7.36
CA THR A 418 11.12 29.56 8.02
C THR A 418 11.28 28.80 9.34
N PRO A 419 12.35 28.02 9.53
CA PRO A 419 12.58 27.32 10.79
C PRO A 419 12.63 28.30 11.97
N GLY A 420 11.78 28.09 12.98
CA GLY A 420 11.77 28.92 14.18
C GLY A 420 11.05 30.27 14.03
N ALA A 421 10.18 30.43 13.02
CA ALA A 421 9.29 31.61 12.91
C ALA A 421 8.48 31.89 14.19
N LEU A 422 8.28 30.88 15.06
CA LEU A 422 7.58 31.00 16.35
C LEU A 422 8.40 31.59 17.50
N LYS A 423 9.64 32.08 17.30
CA LYS A 423 10.50 32.53 18.41
C LYS A 423 9.89 33.62 19.31
N ASP A 424 8.81 34.29 18.89
CA ASP A 424 8.15 35.35 19.66
C ASP A 424 6.74 35.03 20.18
N ILE A 425 6.25 33.78 20.06
CA ILE A 425 4.97 33.37 20.66
C ILE A 425 5.30 32.45 21.84
N GLY A 426 5.01 32.96 23.05
CA GLY A 426 5.36 32.36 24.33
C GLY A 426 5.23 30.84 24.38
N LYS A 427 6.24 30.20 24.97
CA LYS A 427 6.21 28.78 25.34
C LYS A 427 4.84 28.42 25.92
N PRO A 428 4.25 27.26 25.56
CA PRO A 428 3.10 26.76 26.30
C PRO A 428 3.46 26.76 27.78
N SER A 429 2.64 27.42 28.60
CA SER A 429 2.76 27.36 30.05
C SER A 429 2.85 25.90 30.46
N THR A 430 3.87 25.59 31.25
CA THR A 430 4.10 24.32 31.93
C THR A 430 2.77 23.69 32.38
N PRO A 431 2.56 22.37 32.22
CA PRO A 431 1.34 21.75 32.70
C PRO A 431 1.17 22.08 34.18
N VAL A 432 -0.02 22.57 34.55
CA VAL A 432 -0.41 22.81 35.93
C VAL A 432 -0.09 21.56 36.73
N SER A 433 0.80 21.70 37.70
CA SER A 433 1.16 20.66 38.65
C SER A 433 -0.12 20.12 39.28
N ARG A 434 -0.36 18.83 39.05
CA ARG A 434 -1.42 18.06 39.71
C ARG A 434 -1.26 18.24 41.23
N PRO A 435 -2.34 18.47 42.01
CA PRO A 435 -2.24 18.52 43.46
C PRO A 435 -1.61 17.23 43.99
N PRO A 436 -0.79 17.30 45.06
CA PRO A 436 -0.16 16.12 45.63
C PRO A 436 -1.22 15.11 46.07
N ALA A 437 -1.07 13.87 45.59
CA ALA A 437 -1.88 12.75 46.03
C ALA A 437 -1.69 12.52 47.54
N ALA A 438 -2.79 12.23 48.23
CA ALA A 438 -2.80 11.80 49.62
C ALA A 438 -1.89 10.57 49.84
N PRO A 439 -1.29 10.42 51.04
CA PRO A 439 -0.30 9.39 51.29
C PRO A 439 -0.89 7.96 51.13
N PRO A 440 -0.09 7.01 50.62
CA PRO A 440 -0.54 5.64 50.42
C PRO A 440 -0.68 4.91 51.76
N GLY A 441 -1.84 4.26 51.96
CA GLY A 441 -1.99 3.22 52.97
C GLY A 441 -1.20 1.97 52.58
N GLU A 442 -0.48 1.42 53.55
CA GLU A 442 0.31 0.18 53.46
C GLU A 442 -0.54 -1.09 53.25
N PRO A 443 0.08 -2.21 52.80
CA PRO A 443 -0.44 -3.01 51.70
C PRO A 443 -1.03 -4.36 52.14
N ASP A 444 -2.02 -4.84 51.39
CA ASP A 444 -2.47 -6.23 51.45
C ASP A 444 -1.64 -7.11 50.49
N ARG A 445 -1.10 -8.20 51.04
CA ARG A 445 -0.16 -9.11 50.39
C ARG A 445 -0.91 -10.04 49.46
N SER A 446 -0.73 -9.87 48.16
CA SER A 446 -0.95 -10.96 47.20
C SER A 446 0.21 -11.05 46.19
N ARG A 447 0.54 -12.30 45.87
CA ARG A 447 1.82 -12.81 45.38
C ARG A 447 2.15 -12.31 43.96
N SER A 448 3.42 -11.98 43.70
CA SER A 448 3.89 -11.62 42.36
C SER A 448 4.09 -12.87 41.49
N LEU A 449 3.87 -12.68 40.19
CA LEU A 449 3.97 -13.64 39.10
C LEU A 449 5.41 -14.05 38.75
N GLU A 450 6.41 -13.59 39.52
CA GLU A 450 7.83 -13.81 39.25
C GLU A 450 8.39 -15.11 39.86
N ASP A 451 7.59 -15.85 40.62
CA ASP A 451 7.94 -17.18 41.13
C ASP A 451 7.63 -18.33 40.16
N MET A 452 7.08 -18.05 38.96
CA MET A 452 6.66 -19.11 38.00
C MET A 452 7.69 -19.47 36.92
N PHE A 453 8.87 -18.84 36.87
CA PHE A 453 9.86 -19.09 35.81
C PHE A 453 11.31 -19.32 36.28
N LYS A 454 11.51 -20.06 37.37
CA LYS A 454 12.84 -20.63 37.68
C LYS A 454 13.04 -21.99 37.00
N LYS A 455 14.00 -22.03 36.08
CA LYS A 455 14.57 -23.26 35.49
C LYS A 455 15.18 -24.18 36.55
N PRO A 456 15.09 -25.51 36.39
CA PRO A 456 16.08 -26.43 36.94
C PRO A 456 17.17 -26.77 35.90
N ALA A 457 18.39 -26.91 36.40
CA ALA A 457 19.59 -27.39 35.71
C ALA A 457 19.65 -28.95 35.74
N PRO A 458 20.60 -29.60 35.02
CA PRO A 458 20.35 -30.85 34.29
C PRO A 458 20.84 -32.14 34.97
N GLY A 459 20.30 -33.28 34.53
CA GLY A 459 20.94 -34.59 34.67
C GLY A 459 20.04 -35.80 34.41
N ALA A 460 20.25 -36.50 33.29
CA ALA A 460 20.26 -37.98 33.14
C ALA A 460 20.33 -38.41 31.65
N ALA A 461 20.97 -39.55 31.42
CA ALA A 461 21.58 -40.07 30.18
C ALA A 461 20.59 -40.70 29.14
N PRO A 462 21.06 -41.18 27.96
CA PRO A 462 20.28 -41.26 26.73
C PRO A 462 19.64 -42.64 26.42
N GLY A 463 18.56 -42.62 25.63
CA GLY A 463 17.94 -43.79 24.99
C GLY A 463 17.93 -43.67 23.45
N PRO A 464 17.71 -44.77 22.70
CA PRO A 464 18.35 -45.03 21.42
C PRO A 464 17.73 -44.31 20.21
N ALA A 465 18.60 -44.06 19.22
CA ALA A 465 18.31 -43.41 17.96
C ALA A 465 17.44 -44.27 17.01
N PRO A 466 16.52 -43.67 16.24
CA PRO A 466 16.07 -44.23 14.99
C PRO A 466 17.02 -43.80 13.84
N SER A 467 17.24 -44.74 12.92
CA SER A 467 18.08 -44.65 11.72
C SER A 467 17.72 -43.50 10.77
N PRO A 468 18.65 -43.04 9.92
CA PRO A 468 18.50 -41.83 9.13
C PRO A 468 17.58 -42.04 7.92
N SER A 469 16.50 -41.28 7.84
CA SER A 469 15.85 -40.95 6.58
C SER A 469 16.69 -39.90 5.84
N ALA A 470 16.74 -40.03 4.51
CA ALA A 470 17.50 -39.19 3.59
C ALA A 470 17.31 -37.68 3.84
N PRO A 471 18.31 -36.82 3.55
CA PRO A 471 18.19 -35.40 3.79
C PRO A 471 17.10 -34.81 2.88
N ALA A 472 16.00 -34.39 3.49
CA ALA A 472 15.12 -33.41 2.88
C ALA A 472 15.91 -32.10 2.78
N ASP A 473 16.13 -31.63 1.55
CA ASP A 473 16.75 -30.33 1.29
C ASP A 473 16.03 -29.26 2.12
N LYS A 474 16.80 -28.57 2.98
CA LYS A 474 16.28 -27.41 3.71
C LYS A 474 15.79 -26.38 2.68
N PRO A 475 14.55 -25.89 2.77
CA PRO A 475 14.11 -24.80 1.91
C PRO A 475 15.05 -23.61 2.08
N ARG A 476 15.63 -23.14 0.98
CA ARG A 476 16.50 -21.95 0.96
C ARG A 476 15.74 -20.76 1.52
N SER A 477 16.46 -19.89 2.22
CA SER A 477 15.90 -18.64 2.71
C SER A 477 15.52 -17.73 1.54
N LEU A 478 14.48 -16.90 1.69
CA LEU A 478 14.04 -15.96 0.63
C LEU A 478 15.18 -15.03 0.17
N GLN A 479 16.11 -14.71 1.07
CA GLN A 479 17.28 -13.88 0.78
C GLN A 479 18.30 -14.56 -0.12
N GLU A 480 18.37 -15.89 -0.11
CA GLU A 480 19.29 -16.66 -0.97
C GLU A 480 18.80 -16.75 -2.43
N LEU A 481 17.49 -16.61 -2.67
CA LEU A 481 16.90 -16.64 -4.02
C LEU A 481 17.26 -15.42 -4.88
N PHE A 482 17.82 -14.36 -4.30
CA PHE A 482 18.13 -13.09 -4.99
C PHE A 482 19.57 -12.62 -4.90
N LYS A 483 20.48 -13.42 -4.35
CA LYS A 483 21.91 -13.10 -4.42
C LYS A 483 22.35 -13.21 -5.88
N THR A 484 22.83 -12.09 -6.43
CA THR A 484 23.46 -11.97 -7.76
C THR A 484 24.61 -12.95 -7.89
#